data_AF-N6TDD1-F1
#
_entry.id   AF-N6TDD1-F1
#
_cell.length_a   1.000
_cell.length_b   1.000
_cell.length_c   1.000
_cell.angle_alpha   90.00
_cell.angle_beta   90.00
_cell.angle_gamma   90.00
#
_symmetry.space_group_name_H-M   'P 1'
#
loop_
_entity.id
_entity.type
_entity.pdbx_description
1 polymer ?
#
loop_
_entity_poly.entity_id
_entity_poly.type
_entity_poly.pdbx_seq_one_letter_code
_entity_poly.pdbx_strand_id
1 'polypeptide(L)'
;MKVLAIFAIALVAGINAGTYTDRFLEQYNKIKSAGNGYFSKEGVPYHSVETLIVEAPDQGHETTSEAVSYYVWLEALYGAIEGDFSGFNNAWDILEKYTIPSLQSSNSEYDPSKPATYQAELDDPSQYPSQIDSSVPVGQDPLYDELKNAYGNSDFYSMHWLLDVDNVYGFGNVQGQCEAGPSASGPSLYNNYQRGPQESVWRTIPQPSCDQFTYGGTNGFLDLFTKDNEYAHQYKYTAAPDADARAVQAAYWANVWASEKGSQGSISSTLTKASKLGDYLRYSLFDKYFKKIGDCYPASGCAGGSGKESAHYLINWYFAWGGSYNAQYGWSWRIGDGASHFGYQNPLAAYALANDASLKPKGATAVDDWTKSLERQIELYEYLQTAAGPFSGGVTNSWKGHYDTPDSDLLNDTFHGMFYDWEPVYHDPPSNRWYGMQPWSADRLAQYYYASGDSKAQSILKKWVDWVDGVIQFNGDDFEIPGNLGWTGDPPNVQVTIDTYSRDLGAASATARTLAYYAAKSGDSNAKATAKKLLDAIYTTYKDDIGFSVEEERDDYSRFNEKVYVPSGWTGTYPNGD
;
A
#
# COMPACT_ATOMS: atom_id res chain seq x y z
N MET A 1 17.21 46.09 15.84
CA MET A 1 17.78 44.91 15.16
C MET A 1 16.91 43.66 15.25
N LYS A 2 16.45 43.20 16.43
CA LYS A 2 15.60 42.00 16.54
C LYS A 2 14.24 42.09 15.80
N VAL A 3 13.57 43.24 15.81
CA VAL A 3 12.27 43.42 15.12
C VAL A 3 12.41 43.46 13.58
N LEU A 4 13.48 44.06 13.06
CA LEU A 4 13.77 44.05 11.62
C LEU A 4 14.16 42.65 11.12
N ALA A 5 14.88 41.86 11.93
CA ALA A 5 15.23 40.48 11.60
C ALA A 5 13.97 39.59 11.54
N ILE A 6 13.03 39.75 12.46
CA ILE A 6 11.76 39.00 12.48
C ILE A 6 10.89 39.35 11.25
N PHE A 7 10.79 40.63 10.90
CA PHE A 7 10.06 41.05 9.70
C PHE A 7 10.71 40.56 8.40
N ALA A 8 12.05 40.61 8.29
CA ALA A 8 12.76 40.09 7.13
C ALA A 8 12.61 38.56 7.00
N ILE A 9 12.65 37.81 8.11
CA ILE A 9 12.43 36.36 8.13
C ILE A 9 10.99 36.01 7.72
N ALA A 10 9.98 36.74 8.22
CA ALA A 10 8.59 36.53 7.83
C ALA A 10 8.32 36.87 6.36
N LEU A 11 8.93 37.95 5.85
CA LEU A 11 8.81 38.34 4.44
C LEU A 11 9.48 37.32 3.50
N VAL A 12 10.68 36.86 3.85
CA VAL A 12 11.40 35.83 3.07
C VAL A 12 10.69 34.47 3.16
N ALA A 13 10.12 34.12 4.32
CA ALA A 13 9.29 32.92 4.45
C ALA A 13 8.01 33.01 3.59
N GLY A 14 7.36 34.18 3.55
CA GLY A 14 6.20 34.42 2.69
C GLY A 14 6.52 34.40 1.19
N ILE A 15 7.67 34.96 0.78
CA ILE A 15 8.14 34.92 -0.62
C ILE A 15 8.49 33.49 -1.05
N ASN A 16 9.20 32.73 -0.21
CA ASN A 16 9.55 31.33 -0.49
C ASN A 16 8.33 30.41 -0.51
N ALA A 17 7.34 30.67 0.36
CA ALA A 17 6.05 29.98 0.30
C ALA A 17 5.36 30.23 -1.05
N GLY A 18 5.39 31.47 -1.56
CA GLY A 18 4.93 31.79 -2.91
C GLY A 18 5.65 30.97 -3.99
N THR A 19 6.98 30.90 -3.94
CA THR A 19 7.77 30.14 -4.94
C THR A 19 7.41 28.65 -4.98
N TYR A 20 7.31 27.97 -3.84
CA TYR A 20 7.02 26.54 -3.82
C TYR A 20 5.56 26.22 -4.15
N THR A 21 4.64 27.11 -3.80
CA THR A 21 3.25 27.05 -4.29
C THR A 21 3.19 27.16 -5.81
N ASP A 22 3.91 28.11 -6.40
CA ASP A 22 3.97 28.26 -7.87
C ASP A 22 4.52 27.00 -8.54
N ARG A 23 5.55 26.37 -7.95
CA ARG A 23 6.12 25.10 -8.44
C ARG A 23 5.12 23.95 -8.36
N PHE A 24 4.38 23.84 -7.26
CA PHE A 24 3.32 22.85 -7.14
C PHE A 24 2.25 23.05 -8.22
N LEU A 25 1.75 24.29 -8.39
CA LEU A 25 0.72 24.60 -9.38
C LEU A 25 1.21 24.34 -10.81
N GLU A 26 2.48 24.61 -11.10
CA GLU A 26 3.11 24.26 -12.36
C GLU A 26 3.05 22.74 -12.62
N GLN A 27 3.49 21.92 -11.64
CA GLN A 27 3.45 20.47 -11.77
C GLN A 27 2.01 19.94 -11.85
N TYR A 28 1.11 20.45 -11.02
CA TYR A 28 -0.31 20.11 -11.02
C TYR A 28 -0.92 20.36 -12.40
N ASN A 29 -0.69 21.52 -12.99
CA ASN A 29 -1.21 21.86 -14.32
C ASN A 29 -0.67 20.93 -15.42
N LYS A 30 0.59 20.49 -15.32
CA LYS A 30 1.13 19.47 -16.23
C LYS A 30 0.46 18.12 -16.04
N ILE A 31 0.29 17.65 -14.80
CA ILE A 31 -0.38 16.38 -14.49
C ILE A 31 -1.84 16.39 -14.98
N LYS A 32 -2.57 17.49 -14.74
CA LYS A 32 -3.98 17.64 -15.13
C LYS A 32 -4.19 18.03 -16.60
N SER A 33 -3.12 18.32 -17.34
CA SER A 33 -3.21 18.61 -18.78
C SER A 33 -3.59 17.34 -19.54
N ALA A 34 -4.75 17.35 -20.20
CA ALA A 34 -5.21 16.22 -21.00
C ALA A 34 -4.22 15.84 -22.13
N GLY A 35 -3.37 16.78 -22.57
CA GLY A 35 -2.35 16.51 -23.58
C GLY A 35 -1.13 15.72 -23.06
N ASN A 36 -0.97 15.60 -21.74
CA ASN A 36 0.21 15.00 -21.12
C ASN A 36 0.01 13.53 -20.72
N GLY A 37 -1.19 12.97 -20.89
CA GLY A 37 -1.40 11.52 -20.84
C GLY A 37 -1.45 10.85 -19.45
N TYR A 38 -1.43 11.60 -18.34
CA TYR A 38 -1.47 11.01 -16.99
C TYR A 38 -2.77 10.29 -16.63
N PHE A 39 -3.88 10.63 -17.28
CA PHE A 39 -5.20 10.09 -16.98
C PHE A 39 -5.83 9.50 -18.24
N SER A 40 -6.57 8.41 -18.07
CA SER A 40 -7.45 7.87 -19.10
C SER A 40 -8.63 8.81 -19.39
N LYS A 41 -9.39 8.52 -20.44
CA LYS A 41 -10.62 9.25 -20.78
C LYS A 41 -11.69 9.16 -19.68
N GLU A 42 -11.65 8.13 -18.84
CA GLU A 42 -12.50 7.95 -17.66
C GLU A 42 -12.09 8.83 -16.47
N GLY A 43 -10.93 9.48 -16.53
CA GLY A 43 -10.34 10.24 -15.43
C GLY A 43 -9.58 9.38 -14.42
N VAL A 44 -9.23 8.14 -14.78
CA VAL A 44 -8.45 7.23 -13.95
C VAL A 44 -6.97 7.50 -14.20
N PRO A 45 -6.14 7.76 -13.16
CA PRO A 45 -4.71 7.94 -13.36
C PRO A 45 -4.08 6.63 -13.81
N TYR A 46 -3.17 6.68 -14.78
CA TYR A 46 -2.30 5.53 -15.07
C TYR A 46 -1.19 5.43 -14.02
N HIS A 47 -0.53 4.28 -13.95
CA HIS A 47 0.71 4.10 -13.18
C HIS A 47 1.80 5.05 -13.70
N SER A 48 1.95 5.10 -15.02
CA SER A 48 2.87 6.00 -15.73
C SER A 48 2.28 6.46 -17.06
N VAL A 49 2.81 7.58 -17.58
CA VAL A 49 2.47 8.05 -18.94
C VAL A 49 3.04 7.10 -19.99
N GLU A 50 4.24 6.58 -19.75
CA GLU A 50 4.89 5.59 -20.60
C GLU A 50 4.26 4.21 -20.38
N THR A 51 4.08 3.45 -21.46
CA THR A 51 3.40 2.14 -21.44
C THR A 51 4.30 0.96 -21.07
N LEU A 52 5.59 1.03 -21.41
CA LEU A 52 6.55 -0.05 -21.17
C LEU A 52 7.26 0.20 -19.84
N ILE A 53 6.68 -0.35 -18.78
CA ILE A 53 7.23 -0.36 -17.43
C ILE A 53 6.79 -1.62 -16.70
N VAL A 54 7.72 -2.23 -15.96
CA VAL A 54 7.49 -3.49 -15.24
C VAL A 54 8.22 -3.43 -13.91
N GLU A 55 7.50 -3.32 -12.79
CA GLU A 55 8.13 -3.09 -11.47
C GLU A 55 7.27 -3.46 -10.26
N ALA A 56 5.95 -3.37 -10.39
CA ALA A 56 4.95 -3.93 -9.50
C ALA A 56 3.68 -4.23 -10.31
N PRO A 57 3.08 -3.24 -11.01
CA PRO A 57 2.37 -3.49 -12.26
C PRO A 57 3.36 -3.94 -13.35
N ASP A 58 2.86 -4.60 -14.39
CA ASP A 58 3.66 -5.09 -15.52
C ASP A 58 3.37 -4.38 -16.85
N GLN A 59 2.54 -3.33 -16.81
CA GLN A 59 2.30 -2.40 -17.90
C GLN A 59 1.93 -1.01 -17.37
N GLY A 60 2.41 0.07 -18.00
CA GLY A 60 2.31 1.42 -17.44
C GLY A 60 0.94 2.10 -17.47
N HIS A 61 0.07 1.65 -18.37
CA HIS A 61 -1.34 2.04 -18.42
C HIS A 61 -2.23 1.12 -17.59
N GLU A 62 -1.65 0.26 -16.75
CA GLU A 62 -2.37 -0.19 -15.58
C GLU A 62 -2.51 0.97 -14.59
N THR A 63 -3.28 0.75 -13.55
CA THR A 63 -3.29 1.62 -12.39
C THR A 63 -3.38 0.79 -11.13
N THR A 64 -3.01 1.43 -10.04
CA THR A 64 -3.03 0.82 -8.73
C THR A 64 -3.91 1.62 -7.78
N SER A 65 -4.39 0.99 -6.72
CA SER A 65 -4.96 1.72 -5.57
C SER A 65 -3.96 2.74 -5.02
N GLU A 66 -2.65 2.48 -5.13
CA GLU A 66 -1.60 3.44 -4.84
C GLU A 66 -1.72 4.71 -5.70
N ALA A 67 -1.71 4.60 -7.03
CA ALA A 67 -1.81 5.74 -7.95
C ALA A 67 -3.08 6.57 -7.66
N VAL A 68 -4.21 5.89 -7.41
CA VAL A 68 -5.47 6.53 -7.05
C VAL A 68 -5.40 7.23 -5.68
N SER A 69 -4.73 6.65 -4.68
CA SER A 69 -4.52 7.29 -3.38
C SER A 69 -3.61 8.52 -3.46
N TYR A 70 -2.60 8.51 -4.34
CA TYR A 70 -1.80 9.70 -4.67
C TYR A 70 -2.62 10.75 -5.42
N TYR A 71 -3.56 10.33 -6.28
CA TYR A 71 -4.47 11.26 -6.93
C TYR A 71 -5.36 12.00 -5.92
N VAL A 72 -5.93 11.28 -4.94
CA VAL A 72 -6.67 11.88 -3.83
C VAL A 72 -5.80 12.87 -3.03
N TRP A 73 -4.53 12.51 -2.78
CA TRP A 73 -3.61 13.39 -2.06
C TRP A 73 -3.23 14.65 -2.86
N LEU A 74 -2.98 14.52 -4.17
CA LEU A 74 -2.70 15.64 -5.07
C LEU A 74 -3.82 16.68 -5.02
N GLU A 75 -5.08 16.23 -5.11
CA GLU A 75 -6.23 17.13 -5.10
C GLU A 75 -6.51 17.72 -3.70
N ALA A 76 -6.16 17.02 -2.62
CA ALA A 76 -6.18 17.59 -1.27
C ALA A 76 -5.17 18.75 -1.12
N LEU A 77 -3.95 18.58 -1.64
CA LEU A 77 -2.92 19.63 -1.66
C LEU A 77 -3.35 20.83 -2.52
N TYR A 78 -3.94 20.58 -3.69
CA TYR A 78 -4.51 21.64 -4.51
C TYR A 78 -5.58 22.44 -3.75
N GLY A 79 -6.50 21.76 -3.07
CA GLY A 79 -7.50 22.40 -2.22
C GLY A 79 -6.90 23.22 -1.07
N ALA A 80 -5.80 22.79 -0.48
CA ALA A 80 -5.09 23.56 0.54
C ALA A 80 -4.56 24.91 0.01
N ILE A 81 -4.03 24.89 -1.21
CA ILE A 81 -3.43 26.04 -1.87
C ILE A 81 -4.52 26.99 -2.38
N GLU A 82 -5.39 26.51 -3.25
CA GLU A 82 -6.38 27.32 -3.98
C GLU A 82 -7.67 27.56 -3.17
N GLY A 83 -7.95 26.73 -2.17
CA GLY A 83 -9.20 26.78 -1.39
C GLY A 83 -10.38 26.06 -2.05
N ASP A 84 -10.17 25.42 -3.21
CA ASP A 84 -11.18 24.61 -3.90
C ASP A 84 -10.93 23.11 -3.72
N PHE A 85 -11.83 22.44 -2.99
CA PHE A 85 -11.78 21.01 -2.72
C PHE A 85 -12.70 20.18 -3.64
N SER A 86 -13.23 20.76 -4.71
CA SER A 86 -14.03 20.03 -5.70
C SER A 86 -13.24 18.88 -6.34
N GLY A 87 -11.96 19.12 -6.65
CA GLY A 87 -11.03 18.10 -7.15
C GLY A 87 -10.86 16.93 -6.19
N PHE A 88 -10.79 17.19 -4.88
CA PHE A 88 -10.67 16.15 -3.84
C PHE A 88 -11.90 15.24 -3.82
N ASN A 89 -13.11 15.82 -3.87
CA ASN A 89 -14.34 15.04 -3.97
C ASN A 89 -14.40 14.21 -5.27
N ASN A 90 -14.01 14.80 -6.41
CA ASN A 90 -13.98 14.09 -7.67
C ASN A 90 -12.98 12.93 -7.68
N ALA A 91 -11.78 13.11 -7.11
CA ALA A 91 -10.80 12.04 -6.98
C ALA A 91 -11.34 10.88 -6.12
N TRP A 92 -12.09 11.18 -5.06
CA TRP A 92 -12.74 10.15 -4.26
C TRP A 92 -13.85 9.42 -5.03
N ASP A 93 -14.63 10.13 -5.85
CA ASP A 93 -15.65 9.50 -6.69
C ASP A 93 -15.01 8.58 -7.76
N ILE A 94 -13.85 8.93 -8.30
CA ILE A 94 -13.05 8.05 -9.18
C ILE A 94 -12.56 6.82 -8.41
N LEU A 95 -12.00 7.01 -7.21
CA LEU A 95 -11.58 5.93 -6.31
C LEU A 95 -12.71 4.93 -6.09
N GLU A 96 -13.86 5.41 -5.61
CA GLU A 96 -14.99 4.58 -5.27
C GLU A 96 -15.60 3.89 -6.50
N LYS A 97 -15.65 4.59 -7.63
CA LYS A 97 -16.25 4.06 -8.86
C LYS A 97 -15.43 2.94 -9.48
N TYR A 98 -14.10 3.08 -9.54
CA TYR A 98 -13.27 2.17 -10.33
C TYR A 98 -12.50 1.17 -9.48
N THR A 99 -12.04 1.54 -8.28
CA THR A 99 -11.18 0.65 -7.48
C THR A 99 -11.95 -0.17 -6.46
N ILE A 100 -13.07 0.33 -5.90
CA ILE A 100 -13.90 -0.44 -4.96
C ILE A 100 -14.82 -1.37 -5.75
N PRO A 101 -14.72 -2.70 -5.61
CA PRO A 101 -15.50 -3.62 -6.44
C PRO A 101 -17.01 -3.54 -6.16
N SER A 102 -17.80 -3.43 -7.22
CA SER A 102 -19.27 -3.50 -7.16
C SER A 102 -19.82 -4.93 -7.28
N LEU A 103 -19.07 -5.85 -7.89
CA LEU A 103 -19.42 -7.27 -7.96
C LEU A 103 -19.00 -7.97 -6.66
N GLN A 104 -19.93 -8.10 -5.71
CA GLN A 104 -19.69 -8.75 -4.41
C GLN A 104 -20.89 -9.62 -3.99
N SER A 105 -21.53 -10.26 -4.97
CA SER A 105 -22.87 -10.87 -4.87
C SER A 105 -23.01 -11.99 -3.83
N SER A 106 -21.92 -12.64 -3.41
CA SER A 106 -21.94 -13.76 -2.47
C SER A 106 -21.48 -13.40 -1.05
N ASN A 107 -21.16 -12.13 -0.78
CA ASN A 107 -20.68 -11.74 0.56
C ASN A 107 -21.74 -11.95 1.67
N SER A 108 -23.02 -12.15 1.34
CA SER A 108 -24.06 -12.57 2.28
C SER A 108 -23.90 -14.01 2.79
N GLU A 109 -23.21 -14.86 2.04
CA GLU A 109 -22.97 -16.28 2.33
C GLU A 109 -21.72 -16.50 3.21
N TYR A 110 -21.02 -15.43 3.55
CA TYR A 110 -19.83 -15.48 4.38
C TYR A 110 -20.14 -15.94 5.82
N ASP A 111 -19.38 -16.93 6.30
CA ASP A 111 -19.43 -17.41 7.69
C ASP A 111 -18.20 -16.89 8.47
N PRO A 112 -18.36 -15.90 9.38
CA PRO A 112 -17.24 -15.37 10.15
C PRO A 112 -16.61 -16.39 11.13
N SER A 113 -17.29 -17.50 11.42
CA SER A 113 -16.70 -18.60 12.21
C SER A 113 -15.79 -19.51 11.39
N LYS A 114 -15.83 -19.39 10.06
CA LYS A 114 -15.02 -20.13 9.09
C LYS A 114 -14.59 -19.20 7.94
N PRO A 115 -13.73 -18.22 8.24
CA PRO A 115 -13.44 -17.10 7.35
C PRO A 115 -12.81 -17.51 6.02
N ALA A 116 -12.03 -18.59 5.99
CA ALA A 116 -11.42 -19.16 4.81
C ALA A 116 -11.02 -20.62 5.07
N THR A 117 -10.57 -21.34 4.04
CA THR A 117 -9.85 -22.61 4.23
C THR A 117 -8.37 -22.37 4.02
N TYR A 118 -7.53 -22.96 4.88
CA TYR A 118 -6.09 -22.78 4.82
C TYR A 118 -5.50 -23.32 3.51
N GLN A 119 -4.55 -22.57 2.96
CA GLN A 119 -3.71 -22.95 1.84
C GLN A 119 -2.29 -22.44 2.15
N ALA A 120 -1.30 -23.32 2.07
CA ALA A 120 0.09 -22.95 2.29
C ALA A 120 0.59 -22.01 1.17
N GLU A 121 1.35 -20.99 1.53
CA GLU A 121 2.28 -20.39 0.56
C GLU A 121 3.44 -21.36 0.31
N LEU A 122 4.09 -21.25 -0.84
CA LEU A 122 5.23 -22.08 -1.23
C LEU A 122 6.33 -21.17 -1.77
N ASP A 123 7.58 -21.56 -1.57
CA ASP A 123 8.73 -20.67 -1.80
C ASP A 123 8.90 -20.26 -3.27
N ASP A 124 8.59 -21.13 -4.25
CA ASP A 124 8.79 -20.88 -5.69
C ASP A 124 7.53 -21.15 -6.55
N PRO A 125 7.28 -20.38 -7.62
CA PRO A 125 6.17 -20.60 -8.55
C PRO A 125 6.02 -22.03 -9.08
N SER A 126 7.12 -22.77 -9.20
CA SER A 126 7.11 -24.18 -9.66
C SER A 126 6.40 -25.15 -8.73
N GLN A 127 6.18 -24.76 -7.47
CA GLN A 127 5.52 -25.57 -6.46
C GLN A 127 3.99 -25.40 -6.48
N TYR A 128 3.49 -24.42 -7.21
CA TYR A 128 2.06 -24.17 -7.38
C TYR A 128 1.44 -25.01 -8.51
N PRO A 129 0.14 -25.35 -8.44
CA PRO A 129 -0.86 -24.89 -7.46
C PRO A 129 -0.71 -25.49 -6.06
N SER A 130 -0.94 -24.68 -5.03
CA SER A 130 -0.88 -25.12 -3.62
C SER A 130 -2.20 -25.74 -3.16
N GLN A 131 -2.13 -26.81 -2.37
CA GLN A 131 -3.28 -27.59 -1.92
C GLN A 131 -4.07 -26.89 -0.80
N ILE A 132 -5.40 -26.79 -0.96
CA ILE A 132 -6.29 -26.44 0.15
C ILE A 132 -6.28 -27.56 1.19
N ASP A 133 -6.12 -27.22 2.47
CA ASP A 133 -6.11 -28.16 3.58
C ASP A 133 -7.08 -27.74 4.69
N SER A 134 -8.20 -28.46 4.76
CA SER A 134 -9.26 -28.25 5.77
C SER A 134 -8.93 -28.84 7.14
N SER A 135 -7.82 -29.57 7.28
CA SER A 135 -7.38 -30.12 8.57
C SER A 135 -6.63 -29.10 9.43
N VAL A 136 -6.13 -28.02 8.81
CA VAL A 136 -5.48 -26.91 9.52
C VAL A 136 -6.55 -25.95 10.06
N PRO A 137 -6.57 -25.68 11.38
CA PRO A 137 -7.60 -24.82 11.95
C PRO A 137 -7.45 -23.37 11.48
N VAL A 138 -8.56 -22.67 11.29
CA VAL A 138 -8.59 -21.21 11.09
C VAL A 138 -9.28 -20.55 12.29
N GLY A 139 -9.02 -19.27 12.53
CA GLY A 139 -9.69 -18.52 13.59
C GLY A 139 -11.04 -17.96 13.18
N GLN A 140 -11.60 -17.12 14.04
CA GLN A 140 -12.84 -16.38 13.80
C GLN A 140 -12.53 -14.96 13.29
N ASP A 141 -13.31 -14.47 12.32
CA ASP A 141 -13.36 -13.05 11.95
C ASP A 141 -14.25 -12.27 12.94
N PRO A 142 -13.69 -11.33 13.73
CA PRO A 142 -14.46 -10.53 14.68
C PRO A 142 -15.07 -9.24 14.07
N LEU A 143 -14.79 -8.92 12.80
CA LEU A 143 -15.18 -7.65 12.18
C LEU A 143 -16.48 -7.74 11.39
N TYR A 144 -16.78 -8.88 10.76
CA TYR A 144 -17.90 -9.00 9.82
C TYR A 144 -19.23 -8.50 10.36
N ASP A 145 -19.69 -9.02 11.49
CA ASP A 145 -21.00 -8.65 12.07
C ASP A 145 -21.01 -7.20 12.52
N GLU A 146 -19.90 -6.70 13.05
CA GLU A 146 -19.76 -5.29 13.47
C GLU A 146 -19.91 -4.34 12.27
N LEU A 147 -19.17 -4.60 11.19
CA LEU A 147 -19.18 -3.78 9.97
C LEU A 147 -20.54 -3.88 9.27
N LYS A 148 -21.13 -5.07 9.19
CA LYS A 148 -22.47 -5.28 8.63
C LYS A 148 -23.53 -4.50 9.40
N ASN A 149 -23.46 -4.49 10.73
CA ASN A 149 -24.36 -3.71 11.58
C ASN A 149 -24.14 -2.19 11.41
N ALA A 150 -22.88 -1.75 11.26
CA ALA A 150 -22.53 -0.34 11.10
C ALA A 150 -22.96 0.25 9.74
N TYR A 151 -22.92 -0.56 8.67
CA TYR A 151 -23.07 -0.10 7.29
C TYR A 151 -24.26 -0.72 6.53
N GLY A 152 -24.95 -1.70 7.10
CA GLY A 152 -26.21 -2.24 6.59
C GLY A 152 -26.09 -3.19 5.39
N ASN A 153 -24.89 -3.65 5.04
CA ASN A 153 -24.64 -4.63 3.98
C ASN A 153 -23.39 -5.46 4.29
N SER A 154 -23.18 -6.52 3.51
CA SER A 154 -22.04 -7.45 3.67
C SER A 154 -20.83 -7.09 2.80
N ASP A 155 -20.92 -6.03 2.00
CA ASP A 155 -19.94 -5.71 0.96
C ASP A 155 -18.70 -5.06 1.57
N PHE A 156 -17.52 -5.39 1.02
CA PHE A 156 -16.30 -4.67 1.39
C PHE A 156 -16.31 -3.27 0.81
N TYR A 157 -15.81 -2.31 1.60
CA TYR A 157 -15.51 -0.96 1.13
C TYR A 157 -14.00 -0.72 1.26
N SER A 158 -13.26 -1.30 0.34
CA SER A 158 -11.80 -1.18 0.20
C SER A 158 -11.42 -1.26 -1.28
N MET A 159 -10.31 -0.63 -1.65
CA MET A 159 -9.83 -0.62 -3.04
C MET A 159 -9.25 -1.99 -3.40
N HIS A 160 -9.65 -2.55 -4.54
CA HIS A 160 -8.81 -3.54 -5.20
C HIS A 160 -7.54 -2.87 -5.70
N TRP A 161 -6.41 -3.56 -5.56
CA TRP A 161 -5.11 -2.95 -5.75
C TRP A 161 -4.70 -2.73 -7.20
N LEU A 162 -5.20 -3.48 -8.19
CA LEU A 162 -4.69 -3.46 -9.57
C LEU A 162 -5.81 -3.46 -10.61
N LEU A 163 -5.65 -2.64 -11.65
CA LEU A 163 -6.58 -2.52 -12.75
C LEU A 163 -5.86 -2.30 -14.07
N ASP A 164 -6.33 -2.96 -15.12
CA ASP A 164 -5.95 -2.71 -16.50
C ASP A 164 -6.87 -1.62 -17.05
N VAL A 165 -6.39 -0.38 -17.11
CA VAL A 165 -7.23 0.79 -17.40
C VAL A 165 -7.74 0.78 -18.83
N ASP A 166 -6.89 0.39 -19.77
CA ASP A 166 -7.19 0.38 -21.20
C ASP A 166 -7.71 -0.99 -21.70
N ASN A 167 -7.87 -1.96 -20.80
CA ASN A 167 -8.27 -3.34 -21.11
C ASN A 167 -7.30 -4.02 -22.10
N VAL A 168 -6.00 -3.77 -21.97
CA VAL A 168 -4.91 -4.34 -22.77
C VAL A 168 -4.90 -5.86 -22.72
N TYR A 169 -5.10 -6.46 -21.54
CA TYR A 169 -5.21 -7.91 -21.36
C TYR A 169 -6.53 -8.46 -21.91
N GLY A 170 -7.55 -7.62 -22.07
CA GLY A 170 -8.80 -7.96 -22.74
C GLY A 170 -9.76 -8.78 -21.90
N PHE A 171 -9.55 -8.93 -20.59
CA PHE A 171 -10.47 -9.67 -19.72
C PHE A 171 -11.84 -8.99 -19.64
N GLY A 172 -11.89 -7.66 -19.60
CA GLY A 172 -13.15 -6.93 -19.53
C GLY A 172 -13.90 -7.10 -18.20
N ASN A 173 -13.18 -7.27 -17.09
CA ASN A 173 -13.75 -7.22 -15.74
C ASN A 173 -14.04 -5.78 -15.33
N VAL A 174 -14.81 -5.06 -16.13
CA VAL A 174 -15.28 -3.73 -15.76
C VAL A 174 -16.27 -3.84 -14.61
N GLN A 175 -16.42 -2.77 -13.85
CA GLN A 175 -17.25 -2.72 -12.65
C GLN A 175 -18.65 -3.34 -12.88
N GLY A 176 -18.98 -4.33 -12.04
CA GLY A 176 -20.25 -5.08 -12.06
C GLY A 176 -20.34 -6.18 -13.12
N GLN A 177 -19.30 -6.39 -13.92
CA GLN A 177 -19.23 -7.41 -14.98
C GLN A 177 -18.11 -8.41 -14.68
N CYS A 178 -18.17 -9.55 -15.38
CA CYS A 178 -17.23 -10.65 -15.23
C CYS A 178 -16.95 -11.24 -16.61
N GLU A 179 -15.71 -11.09 -17.07
CA GLU A 179 -15.20 -11.51 -18.37
C GLU A 179 -16.00 -10.94 -19.56
N ALA A 180 -16.25 -9.62 -19.59
CA ALA A 180 -16.93 -8.98 -20.73
C ALA A 180 -16.09 -8.97 -22.02
N GLY A 181 -14.81 -9.36 -21.92
CA GLY A 181 -13.92 -9.62 -23.04
C GLY A 181 -13.27 -8.36 -23.65
N PRO A 182 -12.56 -8.54 -24.76
CA PRO A 182 -11.64 -7.52 -25.29
C PRO A 182 -12.35 -6.29 -25.87
N SER A 183 -13.66 -6.36 -26.11
CA SER A 183 -14.45 -5.20 -26.56
C SER A 183 -14.89 -4.28 -25.42
N ALA A 184 -14.67 -4.66 -24.16
CA ALA A 184 -14.98 -3.81 -23.01
C ALA A 184 -14.07 -2.57 -22.99
N SER A 185 -14.60 -1.46 -22.49
CA SER A 185 -13.90 -0.16 -22.53
C SER A 185 -12.83 0.04 -21.46
N GLY A 186 -12.67 -0.90 -20.52
CA GLY A 186 -11.90 -0.71 -19.28
C GLY A 186 -12.54 0.30 -18.31
N PRO A 187 -11.95 0.53 -17.12
CA PRO A 187 -10.87 -0.26 -16.50
C PRO A 187 -11.34 -1.67 -16.11
N SER A 188 -10.51 -2.67 -16.34
CA SER A 188 -10.74 -4.08 -15.99
C SER A 188 -10.03 -4.43 -14.68
N LEU A 189 -10.77 -4.93 -13.69
CA LEU A 189 -10.19 -5.46 -12.44
C LEU A 189 -9.52 -6.81 -12.71
N TYR A 190 -8.21 -6.88 -12.46
CA TYR A 190 -7.40 -8.08 -12.68
C TYR A 190 -6.31 -8.18 -11.60
N ASN A 191 -5.65 -9.32 -11.50
CA ASN A 191 -4.57 -9.54 -10.54
C ASN A 191 -3.39 -10.25 -11.21
N ASN A 192 -2.23 -10.27 -10.55
CA ASN A 192 -1.04 -10.99 -11.01
C ASN A 192 -0.46 -11.89 -9.88
N TYR A 193 0.23 -11.35 -8.87
CA TYR A 193 0.91 -12.11 -7.80
C TYR A 193 0.01 -13.08 -7.05
N GLN A 194 0.33 -14.37 -7.07
CA GLN A 194 -0.40 -15.45 -6.39
C GLN A 194 0.49 -16.64 -5.96
N ARG A 195 1.79 -16.66 -6.29
CA ARG A 195 2.65 -17.86 -6.19
C ARG A 195 3.94 -17.66 -5.37
N GLY A 196 3.79 -16.98 -4.24
CA GLY A 196 4.79 -16.97 -3.17
C GLY A 196 5.98 -16.03 -3.41
N PRO A 197 6.96 -16.02 -2.49
CA PRO A 197 7.95 -14.95 -2.38
C PRO A 197 8.93 -14.84 -3.56
N GLN A 198 9.14 -15.91 -4.32
CA GLN A 198 10.00 -15.90 -5.52
C GLN A 198 9.24 -15.57 -6.81
N GLU A 199 7.93 -15.30 -6.75
CA GLU A 199 7.16 -14.79 -7.89
C GLU A 199 7.41 -13.29 -8.07
N SER A 200 8.52 -12.94 -8.72
CA SER A 200 8.72 -11.57 -9.18
C SER A 200 7.65 -11.15 -10.20
N VAL A 201 7.54 -9.84 -10.46
CA VAL A 201 6.68 -9.26 -11.51
C VAL A 201 6.83 -9.99 -12.86
N TRP A 202 8.07 -10.39 -13.20
CA TRP A 202 8.44 -11.08 -14.44
C TRP A 202 7.96 -12.54 -14.53
N ARG A 203 7.52 -13.10 -13.40
CA ARG A 203 7.18 -14.51 -13.25
C ARG A 203 5.70 -14.71 -13.01
N THR A 204 4.87 -13.67 -13.05
CA THR A 204 3.42 -13.77 -12.84
C THR A 204 2.69 -14.33 -14.07
N ILE A 205 1.41 -14.70 -13.91
CA ILE A 205 0.50 -15.03 -15.02
C ILE A 205 -0.75 -14.17 -14.82
N PRO A 206 -0.84 -12.94 -15.37
CA PRO A 206 -1.99 -12.05 -15.20
C PRO A 206 -3.34 -12.76 -15.36
N GLN A 207 -4.22 -12.58 -14.40
CA GLN A 207 -5.49 -13.31 -14.29
C GLN A 207 -6.67 -12.38 -13.97
N PRO A 208 -7.89 -12.71 -14.42
CA PRO A 208 -9.06 -11.90 -14.15
C PRO A 208 -9.48 -12.01 -12.66
N SER A 209 -9.85 -10.88 -12.04
CA SER A 209 -10.36 -10.87 -10.66
C SER A 209 -11.73 -11.56 -10.53
N CYS A 210 -12.52 -11.62 -11.61
CA CYS A 210 -13.67 -12.51 -11.74
C CYS A 210 -13.46 -13.48 -12.90
N ASP A 211 -13.52 -14.79 -12.61
CA ASP A 211 -13.16 -15.88 -13.52
C ASP A 211 -14.38 -16.80 -13.72
N GLN A 212 -14.92 -16.84 -14.95
CA GLN A 212 -15.99 -17.75 -15.38
C GLN A 212 -15.47 -18.83 -16.34
N PHE A 213 -14.16 -19.02 -16.39
CA PHE A 213 -13.49 -20.00 -17.26
C PHE A 213 -13.66 -19.66 -18.75
N THR A 214 -13.89 -18.39 -19.08
CA THR A 214 -13.95 -17.93 -20.49
C THR A 214 -12.57 -17.95 -21.13
N TYR A 215 -11.55 -17.59 -20.35
CA TYR A 215 -10.15 -17.54 -20.74
C TYR A 215 -9.31 -18.46 -19.83
N GLY A 216 -8.04 -18.64 -20.13
CA GLY A 216 -7.19 -19.57 -19.39
C GLY A 216 -7.44 -21.02 -19.80
N GLY A 217 -7.29 -21.95 -18.85
CA GLY A 217 -7.45 -23.38 -19.06
C GLY A 217 -8.88 -23.87 -18.84
N THR A 218 -9.03 -25.17 -18.56
CA THR A 218 -10.36 -25.78 -18.31
C THR A 218 -11.08 -25.19 -17.10
N ASN A 219 -10.33 -24.76 -16.08
CA ASN A 219 -10.83 -24.16 -14.85
C ASN A 219 -10.48 -22.67 -14.73
N GLY A 220 -10.44 -21.98 -15.88
CA GLY A 220 -9.93 -20.63 -15.96
C GLY A 220 -8.45 -20.58 -15.60
N PHE A 221 -8.09 -19.67 -14.69
CA PHE A 221 -6.73 -19.54 -14.16
C PHE A 221 -6.57 -20.17 -12.77
N LEU A 222 -7.66 -20.67 -12.17
CA LEU A 222 -7.68 -21.05 -10.76
C LEU A 222 -6.70 -22.18 -10.41
N ASP A 223 -6.58 -23.17 -11.28
CA ASP A 223 -5.74 -24.36 -11.09
C ASP A 223 -4.24 -24.12 -11.37
N LEU A 224 -3.86 -22.88 -11.71
CA LEU A 224 -2.47 -22.42 -11.64
C LEU A 224 -2.04 -22.07 -10.22
N PHE A 225 -2.99 -21.69 -9.36
CA PHE A 225 -2.72 -21.10 -8.04
C PHE A 225 -3.18 -22.01 -6.90
N THR A 226 -4.39 -22.56 -7.01
CA THR A 226 -5.02 -23.33 -5.95
C THR A 226 -5.39 -24.71 -6.45
N LYS A 227 -5.00 -25.73 -5.69
CA LYS A 227 -5.32 -27.13 -5.99
C LYS A 227 -6.52 -27.54 -5.16
N ASP A 228 -7.61 -27.85 -5.85
CA ASP A 228 -8.87 -28.30 -5.29
C ASP A 228 -9.40 -29.51 -6.08
N ASN A 229 -10.36 -30.23 -5.51
CA ASN A 229 -11.04 -31.34 -6.18
C ASN A 229 -12.01 -30.86 -7.25
N GLU A 230 -12.62 -29.69 -7.05
CA GLU A 230 -13.57 -29.05 -7.96
C GLU A 230 -13.31 -27.54 -8.00
N TYR A 231 -13.58 -26.92 -9.16
CA TYR A 231 -13.40 -25.49 -9.36
C TYR A 231 -14.74 -24.84 -9.69
N ALA A 232 -14.98 -23.66 -9.11
CA ALA A 232 -16.21 -22.89 -9.34
C ALA A 232 -15.87 -21.50 -9.89
N HIS A 233 -16.76 -20.98 -10.76
CA HIS A 233 -16.71 -19.59 -11.21
C HIS A 233 -16.76 -18.68 -9.97
N GLN A 234 -15.84 -17.73 -9.89
CA GLN A 234 -15.65 -16.95 -8.67
C GLN A 234 -15.09 -15.57 -8.95
N TYR A 235 -15.29 -14.67 -7.99
CA TYR A 235 -14.58 -13.41 -7.92
C TYR A 235 -13.69 -13.38 -6.69
N LYS A 236 -12.56 -12.67 -6.78
CA LYS A 236 -11.65 -12.40 -5.69
C LYS A 236 -10.97 -11.06 -5.89
N TYR A 237 -10.79 -10.32 -4.81
CA TYR A 237 -10.15 -9.02 -4.78
C TYR A 237 -9.15 -8.97 -3.64
N THR A 238 -8.05 -8.28 -3.89
CA THR A 238 -6.97 -8.04 -2.93
C THR A 238 -6.82 -6.53 -2.74
N ALA A 239 -6.78 -6.07 -1.49
CA ALA A 239 -6.47 -4.70 -1.14
C ALA A 239 -4.98 -4.53 -0.90
N ALA A 240 -4.45 -3.35 -1.23
CA ALA A 240 -3.13 -2.88 -0.78
C ALA A 240 -3.34 -1.89 0.38
N PRO A 241 -3.15 -2.32 1.64
CA PRO A 241 -3.54 -1.56 2.82
C PRO A 241 -2.78 -0.23 3.00
N ASP A 242 -1.56 -0.12 2.46
CA ASP A 242 -0.81 1.13 2.48
C ASP A 242 -1.51 2.23 1.66
N ALA A 243 -2.14 1.87 0.54
CA ALA A 243 -2.88 2.78 -0.33
C ALA A 243 -4.20 3.24 0.29
N ASP A 244 -4.96 2.32 0.89
CA ASP A 244 -6.17 2.64 1.66
C ASP A 244 -5.81 3.57 2.83
N ALA A 245 -4.72 3.29 3.55
CA ALA A 245 -4.22 4.15 4.61
C ALA A 245 -3.77 5.53 4.08
N ARG A 246 -3.10 5.59 2.92
CA ARG A 246 -2.68 6.84 2.26
C ARG A 246 -3.89 7.70 1.88
N ALA A 247 -4.98 7.10 1.38
CA ALA A 247 -6.22 7.80 1.09
C ALA A 247 -6.87 8.40 2.35
N VAL A 248 -6.86 7.67 3.48
CA VAL A 248 -7.31 8.19 4.78
C VAL A 248 -6.41 9.34 5.26
N GLN A 249 -5.09 9.20 5.13
CA GLN A 249 -4.13 10.27 5.44
C GLN A 249 -4.38 11.53 4.61
N ALA A 250 -4.67 11.39 3.31
CA ALA A 250 -5.02 12.51 2.45
C ALA A 250 -6.33 13.17 2.91
N ALA A 251 -7.33 12.39 3.31
CA ALA A 251 -8.59 12.88 3.84
C ALA A 251 -8.40 13.63 5.18
N TYR A 252 -7.48 13.19 6.05
CA TYR A 252 -7.11 13.92 7.26
C TYR A 252 -6.59 15.33 6.93
N TRP A 253 -5.63 15.43 6.00
CA TRP A 253 -5.12 16.74 5.62
C TRP A 253 -6.15 17.60 4.91
N ALA A 254 -6.97 17.03 4.03
CA ALA A 254 -8.09 17.74 3.42
C ALA A 254 -9.05 18.29 4.48
N ASN A 255 -9.37 17.51 5.53
CA ASN A 255 -10.19 17.96 6.66
C ASN A 255 -9.56 19.16 7.38
N VAL A 256 -8.26 19.09 7.71
CA VAL A 256 -7.53 20.17 8.38
C VAL A 256 -7.54 21.43 7.53
N TRP A 257 -7.11 21.34 6.27
CA TRP A 257 -6.98 22.51 5.39
C TRP A 257 -8.33 23.10 4.99
N ALA A 258 -9.34 22.28 4.72
CA ALA A 258 -10.68 22.78 4.43
C ALA A 258 -11.30 23.45 5.67
N SER A 259 -10.99 22.97 6.88
CA SER A 259 -11.42 23.63 8.11
C SER A 259 -10.77 25.01 8.27
N GLU A 260 -9.47 25.13 8.02
CA GLU A 260 -8.74 26.41 8.03
C GLU A 260 -9.28 27.42 7.02
N LYS A 261 -9.78 26.93 5.87
CA LYS A 261 -10.38 27.75 4.81
C LYS A 261 -11.89 27.98 5.00
N GLY A 262 -12.52 27.39 6.03
CA GLY A 262 -13.96 27.48 6.25
C GLY A 262 -14.82 26.70 5.23
N SER A 263 -14.24 25.76 4.51
CA SER A 263 -14.87 24.95 3.45
C SER A 263 -15.12 23.48 3.85
N GLN A 264 -14.78 23.03 5.06
CA GLN A 264 -14.94 21.62 5.50
C GLN A 264 -16.33 21.02 5.24
N GLY A 265 -17.40 21.84 5.28
CA GLY A 265 -18.75 21.38 4.93
C GLY A 265 -18.86 20.80 3.52
N SER A 266 -18.07 21.28 2.54
CA SER A 266 -18.11 20.82 1.15
C SER A 266 -17.47 19.45 0.92
N ILE A 267 -16.69 18.93 1.87
CA ILE A 267 -16.03 17.63 1.79
C ILE A 267 -16.55 16.61 2.81
N SER A 268 -17.52 16.99 3.65
CA SER A 268 -18.03 16.16 4.76
C SER A 268 -18.54 14.77 4.35
N SER A 269 -19.16 14.64 3.16
CA SER A 269 -19.57 13.36 2.61
C SER A 269 -18.38 12.46 2.28
N THR A 270 -17.32 13.04 1.73
CA THR A 270 -16.07 12.36 1.39
C THR A 270 -15.32 11.94 2.64
N LEU A 271 -15.31 12.77 3.68
CA LEU A 271 -14.77 12.38 4.99
C LEU A 271 -15.52 11.18 5.58
N THR A 272 -16.85 11.15 5.48
CA THR A 272 -17.65 9.97 5.92
C THR A 272 -17.27 8.70 5.16
N LYS A 273 -16.98 8.81 3.87
CA LYS A 273 -16.50 7.70 3.04
C LYS A 273 -15.08 7.27 3.44
N ALA A 274 -14.20 8.22 3.75
CA ALA A 274 -12.86 7.94 4.27
C ALA A 274 -12.90 7.23 5.63
N SER A 275 -13.79 7.62 6.54
CA SER A 275 -14.00 6.90 7.81
C SER A 275 -14.49 5.47 7.57
N LYS A 276 -15.33 5.25 6.54
CA LYS A 276 -15.78 3.90 6.16
C LYS A 276 -14.62 3.07 5.59
N LEU A 277 -13.79 3.63 4.72
CA LEU A 277 -12.58 2.98 4.21
C LEU A 277 -11.68 2.54 5.37
N GLY A 278 -11.42 3.45 6.31
CA GLY A 278 -10.64 3.15 7.53
C GLY A 278 -11.29 2.11 8.45
N ASP A 279 -12.60 1.90 8.38
CA ASP A 279 -13.27 0.86 9.16
C ASP A 279 -13.01 -0.55 8.59
N TYR A 280 -13.10 -0.69 7.26
CA TYR A 280 -12.80 -1.93 6.55
C TYR A 280 -11.29 -2.22 6.48
N LEU A 281 -10.45 -1.19 6.45
CA LEU A 281 -8.99 -1.31 6.52
C LEU A 281 -8.53 -2.07 7.79
N ARG A 282 -9.37 -2.18 8.83
CA ARG A 282 -9.06 -3.01 10.00
C ARG A 282 -8.82 -4.49 9.69
N TYR A 283 -9.26 -5.01 8.54
CA TYR A 283 -8.87 -6.36 8.10
C TYR A 283 -7.36 -6.52 7.89
N SER A 284 -6.63 -5.43 7.62
CA SER A 284 -5.17 -5.43 7.57
C SER A 284 -4.50 -5.65 8.93
N LEU A 285 -5.25 -5.61 10.04
CA LEU A 285 -4.73 -5.75 11.40
C LEU A 285 -4.67 -7.20 11.88
N PHE A 286 -5.07 -8.16 11.05
CA PHE A 286 -5.28 -9.56 11.41
C PHE A 286 -4.41 -10.52 10.60
N ASP A 287 -4.00 -11.60 11.26
CA ASP A 287 -3.36 -12.76 10.62
C ASP A 287 -4.18 -13.30 9.44
N LYS A 288 -3.48 -13.83 8.42
CA LYS A 288 -4.07 -14.36 7.18
C LYS A 288 -5.28 -15.26 7.40
N TYR A 289 -5.15 -16.24 8.29
CA TYR A 289 -6.20 -17.21 8.58
C TYR A 289 -6.78 -17.02 9.99
N PHE A 290 -6.70 -15.79 10.51
CA PHE A 290 -7.11 -15.43 11.86
C PHE A 290 -6.47 -16.33 12.93
N LYS A 291 -5.25 -16.81 12.70
CA LYS A 291 -4.51 -17.54 13.72
C LYS A 291 -4.15 -16.61 14.88
N LYS A 292 -4.01 -17.19 16.07
CA LYS A 292 -3.56 -16.42 17.24
C LYS A 292 -2.18 -15.82 16.98
N ILE A 293 -1.99 -14.57 17.38
CA ILE A 293 -0.69 -13.90 17.29
C ILE A 293 0.24 -14.42 18.39
N GLY A 294 1.47 -14.73 17.98
CA GLY A 294 2.58 -15.07 18.87
C GLY A 294 2.85 -16.57 18.95
N ASP A 295 4.09 -16.97 18.70
CA ASP A 295 4.57 -18.37 18.73
C ASP A 295 3.73 -19.33 17.85
N CYS A 296 3.26 -18.83 16.71
CA CYS A 296 2.36 -19.54 15.81
C CYS A 296 3.12 -20.48 14.85
N TYR A 297 3.61 -21.60 15.37
CA TYR A 297 4.23 -22.68 14.59
C TYR A 297 4.20 -24.03 15.34
N PRO A 298 4.23 -25.18 14.63
CA PRO A 298 3.95 -25.33 13.20
C PRO A 298 2.45 -25.08 12.90
N ALA A 299 2.05 -25.03 11.62
CA ALA A 299 0.65 -24.77 11.20
C ALA A 299 -0.44 -25.57 11.95
N SER A 300 -0.17 -26.85 12.22
CA SER A 300 -1.07 -27.75 12.96
C SER A 300 -1.10 -27.50 14.47
N GLY A 301 -0.04 -26.91 15.03
CA GLY A 301 0.07 -26.50 16.42
C GLY A 301 -0.47 -25.09 16.68
N CYS A 302 -0.50 -24.24 15.66
CA CYS A 302 -1.03 -22.89 15.80
C CYS A 302 -2.56 -22.88 15.85
N ALA A 303 -3.12 -22.47 16.98
CA ALA A 303 -4.56 -22.40 17.18
C ALA A 303 -5.20 -21.24 16.39
N GLY A 304 -6.43 -21.46 15.92
CA GLY A 304 -7.28 -20.37 15.46
C GLY A 304 -7.57 -19.39 16.60
N GLY A 305 -7.48 -18.10 16.34
CA GLY A 305 -7.79 -17.06 17.31
C GLY A 305 -9.29 -16.87 17.51
N SER A 306 -9.67 -16.40 18.69
CA SER A 306 -11.03 -15.95 19.02
C SER A 306 -11.06 -14.46 19.30
N GLY A 307 -12.14 -13.76 18.91
CA GLY A 307 -12.22 -12.31 19.07
C GLY A 307 -11.02 -11.60 18.43
N LYS A 308 -10.27 -10.82 19.22
CA LYS A 308 -9.09 -10.07 18.75
C LYS A 308 -7.76 -10.79 19.00
N GLU A 309 -7.74 -12.07 19.36
CA GLU A 309 -6.48 -12.83 19.58
C GLU A 309 -5.62 -12.96 18.31
N SER A 310 -6.22 -12.81 17.14
CA SER A 310 -5.55 -12.83 15.84
C SER A 310 -5.17 -11.45 15.30
N ALA A 311 -5.42 -10.38 16.08
CA ALA A 311 -5.06 -9.03 15.70
C ALA A 311 -3.59 -8.73 16.08
N HIS A 312 -2.73 -8.57 15.08
CA HIS A 312 -1.37 -8.06 15.30
C HIS A 312 -1.32 -6.54 15.35
N TYR A 313 -2.41 -5.84 14.96
CA TYR A 313 -2.56 -4.38 15.03
C TYR A 313 -1.56 -3.56 14.19
N LEU A 314 -0.93 -4.20 13.20
CA LEU A 314 -0.10 -3.54 12.19
C LEU A 314 -0.85 -3.50 10.87
N ILE A 315 -0.47 -2.62 9.95
CA ILE A 315 -0.96 -2.66 8.57
C ILE A 315 -0.13 -3.74 7.84
N ASN A 316 -0.75 -4.88 7.55
CA ASN A 316 -0.12 -5.99 6.83
C ASN A 316 0.02 -5.74 5.31
N TRP A 317 0.61 -6.70 4.58
CA TRP A 317 0.83 -6.55 3.13
C TRP A 317 -0.46 -6.54 2.31
N TYR A 318 -1.44 -7.35 2.71
CA TYR A 318 -2.76 -7.38 2.08
C TYR A 318 -3.84 -7.92 3.00
N PHE A 319 -5.07 -7.61 2.65
CA PHE A 319 -6.21 -8.46 2.96
C PHE A 319 -6.97 -8.72 1.67
N ALA A 320 -7.66 -9.85 1.61
CA ALA A 320 -8.37 -10.25 0.41
C ALA A 320 -9.71 -10.85 0.76
N TRP A 321 -10.64 -10.80 -0.20
CA TRP A 321 -11.95 -11.41 -0.08
C TRP A 321 -12.41 -11.94 -1.43
N GLY A 322 -13.29 -12.94 -1.39
CA GLY A 322 -13.82 -13.53 -2.60
C GLY A 322 -15.08 -14.33 -2.34
N GLY A 323 -15.67 -14.84 -3.41
CA GLY A 323 -16.88 -15.63 -3.34
C GLY A 323 -17.23 -16.33 -4.65
N SER A 324 -18.12 -17.30 -4.57
CA SER A 324 -18.71 -17.91 -5.75
C SER A 324 -19.40 -16.84 -6.58
N TYR A 325 -19.19 -16.82 -7.90
CA TYR A 325 -19.91 -15.89 -8.79
C TYR A 325 -21.38 -16.30 -8.93
N ASN A 326 -21.63 -17.61 -9.00
CA ASN A 326 -22.98 -18.16 -9.06
C ASN A 326 -23.51 -18.48 -7.65
N ALA A 327 -24.60 -17.80 -7.26
CA ALA A 327 -25.28 -17.99 -5.98
C ALA A 327 -25.72 -19.44 -5.69
N GLN A 328 -25.73 -20.32 -6.70
CA GLN A 328 -26.02 -21.75 -6.52
C GLN A 328 -24.98 -22.50 -5.66
N TYR A 329 -23.73 -22.03 -5.59
CA TYR A 329 -22.68 -22.68 -4.77
C TYR A 329 -22.53 -22.07 -3.36
N GLY A 330 -22.91 -20.80 -3.20
CA GLY A 330 -23.16 -20.14 -1.93
C GLY A 330 -21.98 -20.13 -0.94
N TRP A 331 -20.81 -19.61 -1.34
CA TRP A 331 -19.68 -19.42 -0.43
C TRP A 331 -18.96 -18.09 -0.65
N SER A 332 -18.36 -17.59 0.43
CA SER A 332 -17.44 -16.45 0.43
C SER A 332 -16.33 -16.65 1.46
N TRP A 333 -15.20 -15.99 1.26
CA TRP A 333 -14.06 -16.02 2.18
C TRP A 333 -13.45 -14.63 2.38
N ARG A 334 -12.72 -14.46 3.47
CA ARG A 334 -11.93 -13.28 3.82
C ARG A 334 -10.64 -13.75 4.50
N ILE A 335 -9.53 -13.11 4.17
CA ILE A 335 -8.23 -13.32 4.81
C ILE A 335 -7.58 -11.96 5.09
N GLY A 336 -6.82 -11.89 6.19
CA GLY A 336 -5.83 -10.84 6.38
C GLY A 336 -4.50 -11.25 5.74
N ASP A 337 -3.41 -10.95 6.42
CA ASP A 337 -2.06 -11.42 6.10
C ASP A 337 -1.22 -11.50 7.38
N GLY A 338 -0.35 -12.50 7.47
CA GLY A 338 0.52 -12.72 8.61
C GLY A 338 1.76 -11.82 8.62
N ALA A 339 2.16 -11.25 7.47
CA ALA A 339 3.36 -10.43 7.33
C ALA A 339 3.05 -8.93 7.38
N SER A 340 3.91 -8.15 8.02
CA SER A 340 3.79 -6.69 8.11
C SER A 340 5.13 -6.03 7.84
N HIS A 341 5.21 -5.34 6.70
CA HIS A 341 6.38 -4.56 6.29
C HIS A 341 6.34 -3.15 6.92
N PHE A 342 7.46 -2.64 7.42
CA PHE A 342 7.50 -1.30 8.04
C PHE A 342 7.05 -0.20 7.06
N GLY A 343 7.36 -0.40 5.77
CA GLY A 343 6.98 0.46 4.64
C GLY A 343 5.46 0.71 4.51
N TYR A 344 4.63 -0.19 5.04
CA TYR A 344 3.17 -0.10 4.94
C TYR A 344 2.52 0.64 6.11
N GLN A 345 3.26 0.85 7.21
CA GLN A 345 2.69 1.48 8.38
C GLN A 345 2.33 2.96 8.09
N ASN A 346 1.29 3.44 8.76
CA ASN A 346 0.77 4.79 8.61
C ASN A 346 0.24 5.33 9.95
N PRO A 347 1.12 5.80 10.84
CA PRO A 347 0.72 6.33 12.14
C PRO A 347 -0.23 7.53 12.04
N LEU A 348 -0.15 8.32 10.96
CA LEU A 348 -1.05 9.45 10.77
C LEU A 348 -2.49 8.97 10.49
N ALA A 349 -2.68 7.97 9.62
CA ALA A 349 -4.00 7.41 9.35
C ALA A 349 -4.60 6.78 10.61
N ALA A 350 -3.81 6.00 11.37
CA ALA A 350 -4.25 5.42 12.64
C ALA A 350 -4.64 6.51 13.66
N TYR A 351 -3.82 7.57 13.77
CA TYR A 351 -4.13 8.74 14.61
C TYR A 351 -5.42 9.43 14.19
N ALA A 352 -5.63 9.67 12.90
CA ALA A 352 -6.82 10.30 12.37
C ALA A 352 -8.09 9.49 12.68
N LEU A 353 -8.07 8.18 12.40
CA LEU A 353 -9.22 7.30 12.63
C LEU A 353 -9.53 7.10 14.13
N ALA A 354 -8.52 7.22 14.99
CA ALA A 354 -8.70 7.13 16.44
C ALA A 354 -9.15 8.45 17.09
N ASN A 355 -8.75 9.62 16.56
CA ASN A 355 -8.87 10.90 17.28
C ASN A 355 -9.66 11.99 16.56
N ASP A 356 -9.75 11.98 15.23
CA ASP A 356 -10.44 13.03 14.48
C ASP A 356 -11.95 12.73 14.39
N ALA A 357 -12.78 13.65 14.89
CA ALA A 357 -14.22 13.46 14.94
C ALA A 357 -14.88 13.36 13.55
N SER A 358 -14.30 14.00 12.52
CA SER A 358 -14.81 13.94 11.15
C SER A 358 -14.40 12.64 10.44
N LEU A 359 -13.35 11.96 10.93
CA LEU A 359 -12.83 10.71 10.38
C LEU A 359 -13.11 9.47 11.25
N LYS A 360 -13.82 9.63 12.37
CA LYS A 360 -14.18 8.54 13.27
C LYS A 360 -15.00 7.46 12.54
N PRO A 361 -14.53 6.19 12.49
CA PRO A 361 -15.29 5.09 11.92
C PRO A 361 -16.57 4.77 12.71
N LYS A 362 -17.53 4.05 12.08
CA LYS A 362 -18.82 3.73 12.70
C LYS A 362 -18.79 2.45 13.53
N GLY A 363 -17.87 1.53 13.22
CA GLY A 363 -17.67 0.28 13.92
C GLY A 363 -17.50 0.50 15.42
N ALA A 364 -18.20 -0.30 16.21
CA ALA A 364 -18.26 -0.14 17.66
C ALA A 364 -16.88 -0.27 18.34
N THR A 365 -15.96 -1.05 17.77
CA THR A 365 -14.60 -1.25 18.32
C THR A 365 -13.51 -0.55 17.53
N ALA A 366 -13.87 0.15 16.44
CA ALA A 366 -12.90 0.65 15.47
C ALA A 366 -11.92 1.68 16.06
N VAL A 367 -12.39 2.60 16.91
CA VAL A 367 -11.50 3.59 17.56
C VAL A 367 -10.49 2.92 18.49
N ASP A 368 -10.92 1.90 19.25
CA ASP A 368 -10.03 1.17 20.15
C ASP A 368 -8.98 0.37 19.34
N ASP A 369 -9.40 -0.24 18.22
CA ASP A 369 -8.50 -0.96 17.32
C ASP A 369 -7.45 -0.02 16.69
N TRP A 370 -7.86 1.17 16.22
CA TRP A 370 -6.94 2.15 15.64
C TRP A 370 -6.03 2.82 16.68
N THR A 371 -6.51 2.99 17.91
CA THR A 371 -5.68 3.46 19.03
C THR A 371 -4.57 2.46 19.33
N LYS A 372 -4.92 1.16 19.45
CA LYS A 372 -3.93 0.08 19.62
C LYS A 372 -3.00 -0.05 18.43
N SER A 373 -3.51 0.12 17.21
CA SER A 373 -2.69 0.08 16.00
C SER A 373 -1.67 1.20 15.96
N LEU A 374 -2.05 2.42 16.34
CA LEU A 374 -1.11 3.53 16.46
C LEU A 374 0.04 3.19 17.43
N GLU A 375 -0.29 2.72 18.64
CA GLU A 375 0.70 2.31 19.63
C GLU A 375 1.64 1.22 19.07
N ARG A 376 1.05 0.18 18.46
CA ARG A 376 1.77 -0.96 17.90
C ARG A 376 2.67 -0.59 16.73
N GLN A 377 2.23 0.32 15.87
CA GLN A 377 3.05 0.83 14.75
C GLN A 377 4.28 1.57 15.28
N ILE A 378 4.14 2.42 16.30
CA ILE A 378 5.28 3.12 16.92
C ILE A 378 6.26 2.14 17.58
N GLU A 379 5.76 1.10 18.24
CA GLU A 379 6.61 0.01 18.77
C GLU A 379 7.37 -0.72 17.65
N LEU A 380 6.72 -0.98 16.50
CA LEU A 380 7.38 -1.64 15.37
C LEU A 380 8.52 -0.80 14.81
N TYR A 381 8.35 0.51 14.65
CA TYR A 381 9.44 1.38 14.20
C TYR A 381 10.63 1.31 15.14
N GLU A 382 10.42 1.30 16.46
CA GLU A 382 11.54 1.16 17.41
C GLU A 382 12.22 -0.20 17.31
N TYR A 383 11.43 -1.28 17.22
CA TYR A 383 11.93 -2.64 17.11
C TYR A 383 12.80 -2.84 15.85
N LEU A 384 12.38 -2.28 14.72
CA LEU A 384 13.07 -2.42 13.44
C LEU A 384 14.17 -1.38 13.21
N GLN A 385 14.29 -0.35 14.05
CA GLN A 385 15.24 0.73 13.85
C GLN A 385 16.67 0.28 14.17
N THR A 386 17.53 0.29 13.17
CA THR A 386 18.95 -0.03 13.33
C THR A 386 19.68 0.98 14.21
N ALA A 387 20.86 0.60 14.71
CA ALA A 387 21.74 1.52 15.42
C ALA A 387 22.16 2.74 14.57
N ALA A 388 22.21 2.59 13.23
CA ALA A 388 22.53 3.66 12.31
C ALA A 388 21.38 4.65 12.11
N GLY A 389 20.12 4.22 12.20
CA GLY A 389 18.93 5.06 12.01
C GLY A 389 17.82 4.51 11.10
N PRO A 390 18.09 3.85 9.95
CA PRO A 390 17.03 3.35 9.08
C PRO A 390 16.30 2.15 9.68
N PHE A 391 15.11 1.86 9.15
CA PHE A 391 14.22 0.78 9.60
C PHE A 391 14.42 -0.47 8.77
N SER A 392 14.57 -1.63 9.39
CA SER A 392 14.62 -2.91 8.68
C SER A 392 13.23 -3.46 8.31
N GLY A 393 13.15 -4.66 7.73
CA GLY A 393 12.01 -5.11 6.93
C GLY A 393 10.67 -5.15 7.66
N GLY A 394 10.48 -6.10 8.56
CA GLY A 394 9.18 -6.31 9.16
C GLY A 394 9.12 -7.50 10.09
N VAL A 395 7.89 -7.98 10.28
CA VAL A 395 7.58 -9.11 11.15
C VAL A 395 6.53 -9.99 10.51
N THR A 396 6.52 -11.28 10.84
CA THR A 396 5.51 -12.22 10.37
C THR A 396 5.02 -13.16 11.48
N ASN A 397 3.70 -13.40 11.51
CA ASN A 397 3.07 -14.46 12.30
C ASN A 397 3.01 -15.80 11.55
N SER A 398 3.20 -15.78 10.23
CA SER A 398 3.20 -16.96 9.35
C SER A 398 4.57 -17.09 8.71
N TRP A 399 5.53 -17.68 9.42
CA TRP A 399 6.88 -17.89 8.88
C TRP A 399 6.80 -18.68 7.57
N LYS A 400 7.44 -18.16 6.51
CA LYS A 400 7.36 -18.62 5.12
C LYS A 400 5.95 -18.68 4.50
N GLY A 401 4.96 -18.06 5.12
CA GLY A 401 3.58 -18.06 4.64
C GLY A 401 2.83 -19.38 4.86
N HIS A 402 3.42 -20.32 5.60
CA HIS A 402 2.78 -21.59 5.96
C HIS A 402 2.98 -21.98 7.44
N TYR A 403 3.19 -21.00 8.32
CA TYR A 403 3.41 -21.20 9.76
C TYR A 403 4.51 -22.26 10.03
N ASP A 404 5.61 -22.18 9.29
CA ASP A 404 6.74 -23.09 9.46
C ASP A 404 7.49 -22.79 10.77
N THR A 405 8.40 -23.68 11.15
CA THR A 405 9.30 -23.41 12.28
C THR A 405 10.32 -22.34 11.86
N PRO A 406 10.39 -21.19 12.56
CA PRO A 406 11.40 -20.17 12.29
C PRO A 406 12.80 -20.64 12.67
N ASP A 407 13.81 -20.01 12.08
CA ASP A 407 15.19 -20.23 12.48
C ASP A 407 15.39 -19.84 13.96
N SER A 408 16.26 -20.58 14.66
CA SER A 408 16.34 -20.51 16.13
C SER A 408 16.82 -19.17 16.67
N ASP A 409 17.53 -18.40 15.86
CA ASP A 409 17.97 -17.03 16.17
C ASP A 409 16.81 -16.04 16.22
N LEU A 410 15.82 -16.18 15.32
CA LEU A 410 14.60 -15.36 15.26
C LEU A 410 13.66 -15.55 16.47
N LEU A 411 13.89 -16.58 17.29
CA LEU A 411 13.14 -16.83 18.52
C LEU A 411 13.64 -16.01 19.72
N ASN A 412 14.82 -15.39 19.64
CA ASN A 412 15.43 -14.72 20.80
C ASN A 412 14.84 -13.34 21.09
N ASP A 413 14.45 -12.61 20.04
CA ASP A 413 13.83 -11.29 20.13
C ASP A 413 12.66 -11.28 19.16
N THR A 414 11.44 -11.44 19.69
CA THR A 414 10.21 -11.48 18.89
C THR A 414 9.39 -10.23 19.15
N PHE A 415 8.68 -9.76 18.12
CA PHE A 415 7.79 -8.62 18.24
C PHE A 415 6.38 -9.10 18.58
N HIS A 416 6.03 -9.06 19.87
CA HIS A 416 4.76 -9.64 20.37
C HIS A 416 4.58 -11.11 19.95
N GLY A 417 5.67 -11.87 19.89
CA GLY A 417 5.70 -13.27 19.46
C GLY A 417 5.71 -13.50 17.95
N MET A 418 5.68 -12.44 17.12
CA MET A 418 5.91 -12.54 15.68
C MET A 418 7.41 -12.50 15.37
N PHE A 419 7.82 -13.20 14.32
CA PHE A 419 9.21 -13.38 13.94
C PHE A 419 9.68 -12.20 13.09
N TYR A 420 10.92 -11.76 13.30
CA TYR A 420 11.56 -10.81 12.41
C TYR A 420 11.66 -11.39 11.00
N ASP A 421 11.36 -10.57 10.01
CA ASP A 421 11.57 -10.88 8.60
C ASP A 421 12.25 -9.67 7.95
N TRP A 422 13.44 -9.87 7.40
CA TRP A 422 14.21 -8.80 6.78
C TRP A 422 13.73 -8.49 5.36
N GLU A 423 13.01 -9.40 4.72
CA GLU A 423 12.44 -9.27 3.37
C GLU A 423 10.96 -9.71 3.32
N PRO A 424 10.05 -9.11 4.11
CA PRO A 424 8.64 -9.53 4.15
C PRO A 424 8.01 -9.71 2.76
N VAL A 425 7.35 -10.85 2.57
CA VAL A 425 6.48 -11.21 1.44
C VAL A 425 7.17 -11.54 0.11
N TYR A 426 8.11 -10.74 -0.39
CA TYR A 426 8.72 -10.96 -1.70
C TYR A 426 10.23 -10.84 -1.66
N HIS A 427 10.88 -11.82 -2.30
CA HIS A 427 12.32 -12.09 -2.21
C HIS A 427 13.02 -11.96 -3.58
N ASP A 428 12.27 -11.78 -4.68
CA ASP A 428 12.79 -11.48 -6.02
C ASP A 428 12.19 -10.18 -6.58
N PRO A 429 12.79 -9.02 -6.29
CA PRO A 429 13.90 -8.84 -5.35
C PRO A 429 13.45 -8.76 -3.88
N PRO A 430 14.38 -8.83 -2.89
CA PRO A 430 14.03 -8.67 -1.47
C PRO A 430 13.29 -7.37 -1.18
N SER A 431 12.18 -7.45 -0.46
CA SER A 431 11.23 -6.35 -0.32
C SER A 431 11.77 -5.08 0.33
N ASN A 432 12.59 -5.27 1.34
CA ASN A 432 13.20 -4.19 2.08
C ASN A 432 14.53 -3.70 1.47
N ARG A 433 14.90 -4.17 0.27
CA ARG A 433 16.10 -3.64 -0.39
C ARG A 433 15.88 -2.23 -0.92
N TRP A 434 14.65 -1.88 -1.31
CA TRP A 434 14.40 -0.61 -1.99
C TRP A 434 14.35 0.54 -0.98
N TYR A 435 15.20 1.55 -1.18
CA TYR A 435 15.26 2.72 -0.31
C TYR A 435 13.92 3.45 -0.21
N GLY A 436 13.07 3.44 -1.24
CA GLY A 436 11.79 4.15 -1.26
C GLY A 436 10.84 3.80 -0.10
N MET A 437 10.94 2.59 0.46
CA MET A 437 10.19 2.20 1.66
C MET A 437 10.53 3.09 2.88
N GLN A 438 11.78 3.55 2.97
CA GLN A 438 12.25 4.41 4.07
C GLN A 438 11.49 5.74 4.10
N PRO A 439 11.59 6.63 3.09
CA PRO A 439 10.91 7.91 3.14
C PRO A 439 9.39 7.80 3.00
N TRP A 440 8.83 6.76 2.39
CA TRP A 440 7.37 6.59 2.35
C TRP A 440 6.78 6.42 3.75
N SER A 441 7.40 5.56 4.56
CA SER A 441 6.94 5.27 5.91
C SER A 441 7.37 6.34 6.91
N ALA A 442 8.62 6.83 6.81
CA ALA A 442 9.12 7.92 7.66
C ALA A 442 8.35 9.22 7.45
N ASP A 443 7.86 9.51 6.24
CA ASP A 443 6.99 10.65 5.95
C ASP A 443 5.69 10.60 6.76
N ARG A 444 5.04 9.44 6.80
CA ARG A 444 3.80 9.23 7.58
C ARG A 444 4.05 9.41 9.08
N LEU A 445 5.18 8.89 9.57
CA LEU A 445 5.62 9.08 10.95
C LEU A 445 5.93 10.57 11.27
N ALA A 446 6.58 11.28 10.34
CA ALA A 446 6.88 12.71 10.47
C ALA A 446 5.62 13.58 10.47
N GLN A 447 4.64 13.25 9.63
CA GLN A 447 3.34 13.92 9.63
C GLN A 447 2.56 13.66 10.91
N TYR A 448 2.58 12.42 11.43
CA TYR A 448 2.03 12.11 12.75
C TYR A 448 2.71 12.92 13.86
N TYR A 449 4.04 12.97 13.90
CA TYR A 449 4.78 13.80 14.85
C TYR A 449 4.41 15.28 14.72
N TYR A 450 4.29 15.79 13.49
CA TYR A 450 3.88 17.17 13.25
C TYR A 450 2.49 17.46 13.83
N ALA A 451 1.51 16.58 13.56
CA ALA A 451 0.13 16.73 14.01
C ALA A 451 -0.02 16.58 15.54
N SER A 452 0.63 15.60 16.14
CA SER A 452 0.44 15.23 17.56
C SER A 452 1.45 15.87 18.52
N GLY A 453 2.68 16.11 18.07
CA GLY A 453 3.81 16.43 18.94
C GLY A 453 4.35 15.24 19.73
N ASP A 454 4.04 14.00 19.33
CA ASP A 454 4.48 12.80 20.03
C ASP A 454 6.02 12.70 20.14
N SER A 455 6.51 12.64 21.38
CA SER A 455 7.95 12.66 21.67
C SER A 455 8.68 11.35 21.31
N LYS A 456 7.94 10.24 21.22
CA LYS A 456 8.48 8.93 20.86
C LYS A 456 8.73 8.90 19.35
N ALA A 457 7.74 9.29 18.56
CA ALA A 457 7.87 9.52 17.12
C ALA A 457 9.01 10.51 16.80
N GLN A 458 9.13 11.61 17.55
CA GLN A 458 10.25 12.55 17.41
C GLN A 458 11.61 11.86 17.57
N SER A 459 11.77 11.04 18.61
CA SER A 459 13.05 10.39 18.94
C SER A 459 13.45 9.35 17.90
N ILE A 460 12.46 8.60 17.39
CA ILE A 460 12.64 7.64 16.30
C ILE A 460 13.05 8.38 15.02
N LEU A 461 12.29 9.41 14.63
CA LEU A 461 12.58 10.21 13.43
C LEU A 461 13.94 10.86 13.51
N LYS A 462 14.36 11.36 14.67
CA LYS A 462 15.65 12.02 14.82
C LYS A 462 16.80 11.15 14.33
N LYS A 463 16.83 9.86 14.70
CA LYS A 463 17.89 8.94 14.25
C LYS A 463 17.84 8.71 12.74
N TRP A 464 16.64 8.56 12.17
CA TRP A 464 16.46 8.42 10.73
C TRP A 464 16.90 9.67 9.97
N VAL A 465 16.55 10.86 10.48
CA VAL A 465 16.93 12.16 9.93
C VAL A 465 18.43 12.37 9.98
N ASP A 466 19.07 12.08 11.13
CA ASP A 466 20.52 12.18 11.28
C ASP A 466 21.25 11.25 10.29
N TRP A 467 20.71 10.05 10.05
CA TRP A 467 21.26 9.11 9.06
C TRP A 467 21.09 9.63 7.64
N VAL A 468 19.87 10.00 7.24
CA VAL A 468 19.57 10.38 5.86
C VAL A 468 20.34 11.64 5.45
N ASP A 469 20.43 12.64 6.34
CA ASP A 469 21.23 13.86 6.13
C ASP A 469 22.72 13.51 5.93
N GLY A 470 23.21 12.45 6.56
CA GLY A 470 24.59 12.00 6.46
C GLY A 470 24.92 11.20 5.21
N VAL A 471 23.92 10.63 4.52
CA VAL A 471 24.14 9.74 3.37
C VAL A 471 23.71 10.31 2.03
N ILE A 472 22.87 11.34 1.99
CA ILE A 472 22.55 12.06 0.75
C ILE A 472 23.81 12.75 0.22
N GLN A 473 24.11 12.55 -1.07
CA GLN A 473 25.24 13.16 -1.74
C GLN A 473 24.74 14.28 -2.65
N PHE A 474 25.27 15.50 -2.49
CA PHE A 474 24.93 16.63 -3.35
C PHE A 474 26.11 17.04 -4.22
N ASN A 475 25.86 17.20 -5.52
CA ASN A 475 26.84 17.60 -6.51
C ASN A 475 26.36 18.87 -7.24
N GLY A 476 26.54 20.03 -6.60
CA GLY A 476 25.97 21.29 -7.09
C GLY A 476 24.45 21.28 -6.98
N ASP A 477 23.77 21.42 -8.12
CA ASP A 477 22.31 21.35 -8.27
C ASP A 477 21.82 19.92 -8.59
N ASP A 478 22.72 18.93 -8.54
CA ASP A 478 22.40 17.50 -8.63
C ASP A 478 22.50 16.81 -7.25
N PHE A 479 21.93 15.62 -7.13
CA PHE A 479 21.98 14.77 -5.94
C PHE A 479 22.03 13.28 -6.29
N GLU A 480 22.47 12.49 -5.31
CA GLU A 480 22.24 11.06 -5.25
C GLU A 480 21.75 10.69 -3.84
N ILE A 481 20.72 9.84 -3.78
CA ILE A 481 20.19 9.25 -2.55
C ILE A 481 20.46 7.74 -2.56
N PRO A 482 20.38 7.03 -1.42
CA PRO A 482 20.45 5.57 -1.44
C PRO A 482 19.43 4.98 -2.43
N GLY A 483 19.83 3.96 -3.19
CA GLY A 483 18.97 3.22 -4.12
C GLY A 483 18.55 1.89 -3.52
N ASN A 484 19.50 0.95 -3.46
CA ASN A 484 19.33 -0.35 -2.79
C ASN A 484 20.09 -0.38 -1.46
N LEU A 485 19.48 -1.06 -0.48
CA LEU A 485 19.99 -1.28 0.86
C LEU A 485 20.22 -2.78 1.08
N GLY A 486 21.32 -3.10 1.77
CA GLY A 486 21.63 -4.44 2.26
C GLY A 486 21.42 -4.55 3.77
N TRP A 487 21.05 -5.73 4.25
CA TRP A 487 20.69 -6.00 5.64
C TRP A 487 21.41 -7.22 6.18
N THR A 488 21.90 -7.16 7.42
CA THR A 488 22.50 -8.30 8.12
C THR A 488 22.19 -8.29 9.61
N GLY A 489 22.08 -9.47 10.22
CA GLY A 489 21.75 -9.64 11.65
C GLY A 489 20.27 -9.42 11.95
N ASP A 490 19.89 -9.74 13.19
CA ASP A 490 18.51 -9.65 13.69
C ASP A 490 18.36 -8.53 14.72
N PRO A 491 17.15 -8.02 14.99
CA PRO A 491 16.90 -7.09 16.08
C PRO A 491 17.45 -7.60 17.42
N PRO A 492 18.04 -6.73 18.26
CA PRO A 492 18.23 -5.29 18.05
C PRO A 492 19.54 -4.94 17.30
N ASN A 493 20.23 -5.93 16.72
CA ASN A 493 21.59 -5.81 16.16
C ASN A 493 21.65 -5.69 14.63
N VAL A 494 20.50 -5.50 13.96
CA VAL A 494 20.44 -5.32 12.51
C VAL A 494 21.37 -4.21 12.04
N GLN A 495 22.15 -4.49 10.99
CA GLN A 495 23.02 -3.54 10.30
C GLN A 495 22.51 -3.28 8.89
N VAL A 496 22.73 -2.05 8.41
CA VAL A 496 22.37 -1.61 7.06
C VAL A 496 23.62 -1.26 6.24
N THR A 497 23.62 -1.62 4.96
CA THR A 497 24.58 -1.11 3.96
C THR A 497 23.82 -0.36 2.87
N ILE A 498 24.47 0.65 2.29
CA ILE A 498 23.99 1.28 1.06
C ILE A 498 24.72 0.59 -0.08
N ASP A 499 24.00 -0.24 -0.82
CA ASP A 499 24.57 -1.08 -1.87
C ASP A 499 24.66 -0.29 -3.19
N THR A 500 23.69 0.58 -3.45
CA THR A 500 23.70 1.49 -4.61
C THR A 500 23.18 2.88 -4.24
N TYR A 501 23.50 3.85 -5.09
CA TYR A 501 22.93 5.18 -5.08
C TYR A 501 22.05 5.38 -6.33
N SER A 502 21.04 6.23 -6.23
CA SER A 502 20.08 6.49 -7.29
C SER A 502 19.68 7.98 -7.34
N ARG A 503 18.92 8.32 -8.38
CA ARG A 503 18.28 9.63 -8.58
C ARG A 503 16.75 9.51 -8.58
N ASP A 504 16.20 8.47 -7.95
CA ASP A 504 14.75 8.26 -7.87
C ASP A 504 14.05 9.52 -7.32
N LEU A 505 13.33 10.23 -8.19
CA LEU A 505 12.73 11.52 -7.89
C LEU A 505 11.54 11.38 -6.93
N GLY A 506 10.85 10.23 -6.95
CA GLY A 506 9.76 9.90 -6.04
C GLY A 506 10.28 9.72 -4.61
N ALA A 507 11.31 8.89 -4.45
CA ALA A 507 11.97 8.67 -3.16
C ALA A 507 12.67 9.93 -2.63
N ALA A 508 13.29 10.72 -3.52
CA ALA A 508 13.89 12.02 -3.16
C ALA A 508 12.83 13.02 -2.66
N SER A 509 11.69 13.11 -3.35
CA SER A 509 10.58 13.98 -2.96
C SER A 509 9.96 13.57 -1.63
N ALA A 510 9.77 12.27 -1.40
CA ALA A 510 9.30 11.73 -0.12
C ALA A 510 10.31 12.00 1.02
N THR A 511 11.62 11.88 0.73
CA THR A 511 12.69 12.21 1.69
C THR A 511 12.63 13.68 2.08
N ALA A 512 12.53 14.58 1.09
CA ALA A 512 12.43 16.02 1.34
C ALA A 512 11.15 16.36 2.14
N ARG A 513 10.02 15.71 1.84
CA ARG A 513 8.76 15.92 2.57
C ARG A 513 8.87 15.45 4.03
N THR A 514 9.47 14.29 4.27
CA THR A 514 9.76 13.78 5.63
C THR A 514 10.57 14.79 6.43
N LEU A 515 11.70 15.25 5.86
CA LEU A 515 12.58 16.23 6.47
C LEU A 515 11.86 17.56 6.73
N ALA A 516 10.99 18.00 5.80
CA ALA A 516 10.22 19.23 5.96
C ALA A 516 9.21 19.16 7.12
N TYR A 517 8.43 18.08 7.23
CA TYR A 517 7.49 17.89 8.35
C TYR A 517 8.22 17.78 9.69
N TYR A 518 9.29 16.99 9.75
CA TYR A 518 10.12 16.87 10.95
C TYR A 518 10.71 18.22 11.36
N ALA A 519 11.32 18.95 10.43
CA ALA A 519 11.93 20.26 10.70
C ALA A 519 10.89 21.30 11.13
N ALA A 520 9.70 21.29 10.54
CA ALA A 520 8.63 22.22 10.89
C ALA A 520 8.17 22.08 12.35
N LYS A 521 8.16 20.85 12.89
CA LYS A 521 7.77 20.58 14.28
C LYS A 521 8.93 20.68 15.28
N SER A 522 10.10 20.17 14.91
CA SER A 522 11.28 20.10 15.79
C SER A 522 12.09 21.40 15.83
N GLY A 523 12.02 22.22 14.79
CA GLY A 523 12.89 23.37 14.60
C GLY A 523 14.28 23.02 14.03
N ASP A 524 14.49 21.79 13.54
CA ASP A 524 15.77 21.37 12.98
C ASP A 524 16.11 22.13 11.69
N SER A 525 17.15 22.98 11.77
CA SER A 525 17.57 23.80 10.64
C SER A 525 18.31 23.03 9.55
N ASN A 526 18.96 21.92 9.90
CA ASN A 526 19.71 21.11 8.93
C ASN A 526 18.73 20.31 8.07
N ALA A 527 17.78 19.60 8.70
CA ALA A 527 16.73 18.89 7.99
C ALA A 527 15.95 19.83 7.05
N LYS A 528 15.62 21.04 7.51
CA LYS A 528 15.00 22.08 6.67
C LYS A 528 15.86 22.45 5.45
N ALA A 529 17.16 22.61 5.65
CA ALA A 529 18.08 22.99 4.58
C ALA A 529 18.26 21.85 3.56
N THR A 530 18.39 20.61 4.02
CA THR A 530 18.46 19.41 3.17
C THR A 530 17.20 19.24 2.35
N ALA A 531 16.01 19.33 2.99
CA ALA A 531 14.72 19.26 2.30
C ALA A 531 14.62 20.28 1.17
N LYS A 532 14.95 21.55 1.47
CA LYS A 532 14.95 22.62 0.47
C LYS A 532 15.93 22.34 -0.67
N LYS A 533 17.13 21.85 -0.35
CA LYS A 533 18.17 21.59 -1.35
C LYS A 533 17.78 20.46 -2.30
N LEU A 534 17.19 19.37 -1.79
CA LEU A 534 16.63 18.30 -2.61
C LEU A 534 15.55 18.83 -3.56
N LEU A 535 14.56 19.56 -3.04
CA LEU A 535 13.47 20.07 -3.87
C LEU A 535 13.93 21.11 -4.90
N ASP A 536 14.92 21.94 -4.55
CA ASP A 536 15.53 22.85 -5.51
C ASP A 536 16.27 22.09 -6.61
N ALA A 537 17.07 21.08 -6.26
CA ALA A 537 17.78 20.23 -7.22
C ALA A 537 16.83 19.49 -8.18
N ILE A 538 15.74 18.90 -7.64
CA ILE A 538 14.67 18.29 -8.45
C ILE A 538 14.14 19.31 -9.46
N TYR A 539 13.79 20.51 -8.98
CA TYR A 539 13.18 21.53 -9.82
C TYR A 539 14.11 22.07 -10.90
N THR A 540 15.38 22.32 -10.58
CA THR A 540 16.33 22.95 -11.50
C THR A 540 16.88 22.00 -12.54
N THR A 541 17.04 20.72 -12.18
CA THR A 541 17.85 19.77 -12.95
C THR A 541 17.00 18.79 -13.73
N TYR A 542 15.84 18.40 -13.20
CA TYR A 542 15.06 17.26 -13.72
C TYR A 542 13.72 17.63 -14.33
N LYS A 543 13.45 18.93 -14.53
CA LYS A 543 12.21 19.39 -15.13
C LYS A 543 12.19 19.11 -16.63
N ASP A 544 11.10 18.53 -17.12
CA ASP A 544 10.85 18.30 -18.54
C ASP A 544 9.53 18.96 -19.00
N ASP A 545 9.00 18.57 -20.16
CA ASP A 545 7.77 19.14 -20.73
C ASP A 545 6.48 18.72 -19.99
N ILE A 546 6.45 17.52 -19.40
CA ILE A 546 5.24 16.93 -18.80
C ILE A 546 5.32 16.74 -17.27
N GLY A 547 6.49 16.94 -16.67
CA GLY A 547 6.70 16.79 -15.23
C GLY A 547 8.16 17.01 -14.84
N PHE A 548 8.68 16.04 -14.10
CA PHE A 548 10.09 15.90 -13.75
C PHE A 548 10.50 14.44 -13.96
N SER A 549 11.59 14.21 -14.68
CA SER A 549 12.11 12.88 -14.97
C SER A 549 13.63 12.87 -14.95
N VAL A 550 14.18 11.66 -14.75
CA VAL A 550 15.60 11.37 -14.87
C VAL A 550 15.74 10.07 -15.64
N GLU A 551 16.83 9.95 -16.40
CA GLU A 551 17.16 8.70 -17.08
C GLU A 551 17.47 7.61 -16.03
N GLU A 552 16.79 6.47 -16.15
CA GLU A 552 17.04 5.27 -15.36
C GLU A 552 17.39 4.09 -16.27
N GLU A 553 18.42 3.34 -15.91
CA GLU A 553 18.79 2.13 -16.63
C GLU A 553 17.98 0.94 -16.09
N ARG A 554 17.31 0.22 -16.99
CA ARG A 554 16.46 -0.94 -16.68
C ARG A 554 17.09 -2.24 -17.09
N ASP A 555 18.20 -2.58 -16.43
CA ASP A 555 18.91 -3.85 -16.64
C ASP A 555 18.01 -5.08 -16.42
N ASP A 556 17.01 -4.94 -15.54
CA ASP A 556 15.99 -5.94 -15.27
C ASP A 556 15.11 -6.25 -16.49
N TYR A 557 15.03 -5.38 -17.50
CA TYR A 557 14.31 -5.66 -18.76
C TYR A 557 14.96 -6.77 -19.59
N SER A 558 16.19 -7.18 -19.26
CA SER A 558 16.74 -8.44 -19.78
C SER A 558 15.86 -9.66 -19.47
N ARG A 559 14.94 -9.57 -18.50
CA ARG A 559 13.98 -10.60 -18.07
C ARG A 559 12.71 -10.69 -18.92
N PHE A 560 12.48 -9.84 -19.93
CA PHE A 560 11.28 -9.94 -20.80
C PHE A 560 11.12 -11.32 -21.47
N ASN A 561 12.22 -12.03 -21.71
CA ASN A 561 12.20 -13.38 -22.29
C ASN A 561 12.38 -14.49 -21.24
N GLU A 562 12.25 -14.15 -19.95
CA GLU A 562 12.28 -15.14 -18.87
C GLU A 562 11.11 -16.11 -19.02
N LYS A 563 11.37 -17.39 -18.74
CA LYS A 563 10.33 -18.40 -18.81
C LYS A 563 9.48 -18.34 -17.55
N VAL A 564 8.21 -18.04 -17.72
CA VAL A 564 7.20 -18.17 -16.67
C VAL A 564 6.88 -19.66 -16.46
N TYR A 565 6.85 -20.10 -15.20
CA TYR A 565 6.47 -21.47 -14.89
C TYR A 565 4.97 -21.68 -15.14
N VAL A 566 4.64 -22.76 -15.84
CA VAL A 566 3.28 -23.27 -16.03
C VAL A 566 3.30 -24.76 -15.72
N PRO A 567 2.37 -25.30 -14.91
CA PRO A 567 2.35 -26.72 -14.56
C PRO A 567 2.34 -27.63 -15.79
N SER A 568 3.09 -28.73 -15.72
CA SER A 568 3.18 -29.69 -16.84
C SER A 568 1.81 -30.21 -17.25
N GLY A 569 1.46 -30.04 -18.53
CA GLY A 569 0.18 -30.48 -19.09
C GLY A 569 -0.95 -29.46 -18.96
N TRP A 570 -0.73 -28.36 -18.25
CA TRP A 570 -1.65 -27.23 -18.27
C TRP A 570 -1.52 -26.49 -19.60
N THR A 571 -2.66 -26.14 -20.19
CA THR A 571 -2.75 -25.31 -21.39
C THR A 571 -3.95 -24.39 -21.23
N GLY A 572 -3.79 -23.13 -21.61
CA GLY A 572 -4.84 -22.13 -21.61
C GLY A 572 -4.59 -21.06 -22.65
N THR A 573 -5.52 -20.11 -22.78
CA THR A 573 -5.43 -19.05 -23.79
C THR A 573 -5.91 -17.72 -23.24
N TYR A 574 -5.17 -16.65 -23.51
CA TYR A 574 -5.55 -15.28 -23.17
C TYR A 574 -6.63 -14.72 -24.12
N PRO A 575 -7.31 -13.62 -23.78
CA PRO A 575 -8.29 -12.98 -24.67
C PRO A 575 -7.75 -12.58 -26.04
N ASN A 576 -6.46 -12.29 -26.15
CA ASN A 576 -5.76 -11.95 -27.38
C ASN A 576 -5.31 -13.19 -28.21
N GLY A 577 -5.41 -14.39 -27.64
CA GLY A 577 -5.03 -15.66 -28.29
C GLY A 577 -3.64 -16.20 -27.95
N ASP A 578 -2.89 -15.55 -27.06
CA ASP A 578 -1.60 -16.06 -26.56
C ASP A 578 -1.74 -17.36 -25.76
#